data_AF-A0AAN6U9D1-F1
#
_entry.id   AF-A0AAN6U9D1-F1
#
_cell.length_a   1.000
_cell.length_b   1.000
_cell.length_c   1.000
_cell.angle_alpha   90.00
_cell.angle_beta   90.00
_cell.angle_gamma   90.00
#
_symmetry.space_group_name_H-M   'P 1'
#
loop_
_entity.id
_entity.type
_entity.pdbx_description
1 polymer ?
#
loop_
_entity_poly.entity_id
_entity_poly.type
_entity_poly.pdbx_seq_one_letter_code
_entity_poly.pdbx_strand_id
1 'polypeptide(L)'
;MNAIMQNKHIFKDKVVLDVGCGTGILSMFAAKAGAKHVIGVDMSTIIFKAREIVKVNGLEDKITLIQGKMEEIEMPYPKVDIIISEWMGYFLLYESMLDTVLYARDRYLNKDGLIFPDKATIFVAGIEDGDYKEEKIGFWDNVYGFDYTPLKETALSEPLVDTVEMKAVVTDPTPVLTLDLYKVQPSDLAFSCPFDLTARRDDFIHALVAWFDIEFTACHKPIRFSTGPHTKYTHWKQTVFYLKDVLTVQQGEKVECSLHNRPNEKNRRDLDIKIQYRLDTQDPNRQAEGTCLYKMC
;
A
#
# COMPACT_ATOMS: atom_id res chain seq x y z
N MET A 1 -15.55 4.83 4.24
CA MET A 1 -16.97 5.11 4.63
C MET A 1 -17.24 4.86 6.12
N ASN A 2 -17.10 3.64 6.65
CA ASN A 2 -17.48 3.31 8.03
C ASN A 2 -16.75 4.15 9.09
N ALA A 3 -15.45 4.42 8.90
CA ALA A 3 -14.65 5.26 9.79
C ALA A 3 -15.26 6.65 10.02
N ILE A 4 -15.86 7.23 8.98
CA ILE A 4 -16.52 8.54 9.05
C ILE A 4 -17.95 8.38 9.57
N MET A 5 -18.75 7.53 8.92
CA MET A 5 -20.20 7.48 9.14
C MET A 5 -20.62 6.88 10.49
N GLN A 6 -19.78 6.02 11.08
CA GLN A 6 -20.02 5.45 12.42
C GLN A 6 -19.44 6.34 13.53
N ASN A 7 -18.63 7.35 13.20
CA ASN A 7 -17.97 8.23 14.15
C ASN A 7 -18.30 9.72 13.88
N LYS A 8 -19.56 10.01 13.52
CA LYS A 8 -20.02 11.39 13.22
C LYS A 8 -19.67 12.42 14.30
N HIS A 9 -19.64 12.00 15.56
CA HIS A 9 -19.28 12.85 16.70
C HIS A 9 -17.85 13.41 16.60
N ILE A 10 -16.93 12.72 15.90
CA ILE A 10 -15.57 13.19 15.64
C ILE A 10 -15.58 14.32 14.61
N PHE A 11 -16.41 14.20 13.58
CA PHE A 11 -16.48 15.12 12.45
C PHE A 11 -17.38 16.33 12.70
N LYS A 12 -18.32 16.23 13.63
CA LYS A 12 -19.31 17.29 13.89
C LYS A 12 -18.62 18.62 14.20
N ASP A 13 -19.02 19.66 13.48
CA ASP A 13 -18.54 21.04 13.61
C ASP A 13 -17.02 21.23 13.35
N LYS A 14 -16.35 20.24 12.73
CA LYS A 14 -14.93 20.29 12.36
C LYS A 14 -14.68 20.81 10.95
N VAL A 15 -13.51 21.41 10.74
CA VAL A 15 -12.98 21.71 9.40
C VAL A 15 -12.13 20.53 8.93
N VAL A 16 -12.46 19.97 7.77
CA VAL A 16 -11.86 18.75 7.23
C VAL A 16 -11.12 19.04 5.92
N LEU A 17 -9.91 18.53 5.77
CA LEU A 17 -9.15 18.53 4.52
C LEU A 17 -9.18 17.13 3.90
N ASP A 18 -9.59 17.03 2.65
CA ASP A 18 -9.57 15.82 1.83
C ASP A 18 -8.45 15.93 0.78
N VAL A 19 -7.34 15.24 1.03
CA VAL A 19 -6.12 15.30 0.21
C VAL A 19 -6.21 14.24 -0.89
N GLY A 20 -6.21 14.66 -2.16
CA GLY A 20 -6.45 13.76 -3.29
C GLY A 20 -7.93 13.41 -3.42
N CYS A 21 -8.81 14.41 -3.34
CA CYS A 21 -10.24 14.16 -3.17
C CYS A 21 -10.91 13.47 -4.37
N GLY A 22 -10.28 13.47 -5.56
CA GLY A 22 -10.79 12.86 -6.78
C GLY A 22 -12.21 13.32 -7.11
N THR A 23 -13.17 12.40 -7.03
CA THR A 23 -14.60 12.68 -7.28
C THR A 23 -15.31 13.40 -6.12
N GLY A 24 -14.64 13.62 -5.00
CA GLY A 24 -15.18 14.27 -3.79
C GLY A 24 -15.97 13.33 -2.87
N ILE A 25 -15.88 12.01 -3.06
CA ILE A 25 -16.69 11.05 -2.30
C ILE A 25 -16.41 11.07 -0.79
N LEU A 26 -15.14 11.16 -0.38
CA LEU A 26 -14.76 11.26 1.04
C LEU A 26 -15.20 12.60 1.62
N SER A 27 -15.01 13.69 0.86
CA SER A 27 -15.53 15.01 1.21
C SER A 27 -17.04 15.00 1.49
N MET A 28 -17.84 14.35 0.64
CA MET A 28 -19.29 14.23 0.85
C MET A 28 -19.63 13.40 2.09
N PHE A 29 -18.88 12.34 2.39
CA PHE A 29 -19.06 11.59 3.64
C PHE A 29 -18.75 12.44 4.87
N ALA A 30 -17.68 13.24 4.86
CA ALA A 30 -17.33 14.14 5.95
C ALA A 30 -18.42 15.21 6.17
N ALA A 31 -18.90 15.84 5.09
CA ALA A 31 -20.00 16.81 5.16
C ALA A 31 -21.29 16.18 5.73
N LYS A 32 -21.64 14.98 5.27
CA LYS A 32 -22.81 14.22 5.77
C LYS A 32 -22.65 13.75 7.23
N ALA A 33 -21.42 13.58 7.69
CA ALA A 33 -21.11 13.27 9.09
C ALA A 33 -21.21 14.49 10.01
N GLY A 34 -21.43 15.68 9.46
CA GLY A 34 -21.67 16.90 10.24
C GLY A 34 -20.47 17.85 10.29
N ALA A 35 -19.47 17.67 9.41
CA ALA A 35 -18.39 18.65 9.27
C ALA A 35 -18.94 20.06 9.06
N LYS A 36 -18.28 21.03 9.71
CA LYS A 36 -18.57 22.46 9.54
C LYS A 36 -18.27 22.88 8.11
N HIS A 37 -17.10 22.48 7.62
CA HIS A 37 -16.65 22.73 6.26
C HIS A 37 -15.68 21.65 5.81
N VAL A 38 -15.68 21.34 4.51
CA VAL A 38 -14.74 20.40 3.91
C VAL A 38 -14.02 21.05 2.75
N ILE A 39 -12.70 20.86 2.69
CA ILE A 39 -11.84 21.36 1.62
C ILE A 39 -11.28 20.14 0.90
N GLY A 40 -11.70 19.93 -0.35
CA GLY A 40 -11.14 18.88 -1.19
C GLY A 40 -10.10 19.45 -2.15
N VAL A 41 -8.92 18.85 -2.18
CA VAL A 41 -7.81 19.27 -3.04
C VAL A 41 -7.43 18.12 -3.96
N ASP A 42 -7.33 18.40 -5.25
CA ASP A 42 -6.84 17.44 -6.24
C ASP A 42 -6.21 18.18 -7.43
N MET A 43 -5.10 17.67 -7.97
CA MET A 43 -4.45 18.30 -9.12
C MET A 43 -5.14 17.97 -10.46
N SER A 44 -5.88 16.87 -10.52
CA SER A 44 -6.50 16.37 -11.74
C SER A 44 -7.71 17.21 -12.15
N THR A 45 -8.01 17.20 -13.45
CA THR A 45 -9.21 17.84 -14.03
C THR A 45 -10.51 17.20 -13.55
N ILE A 46 -10.45 16.06 -12.84
CA ILE A 46 -11.62 15.42 -12.22
C ILE A 46 -12.37 16.36 -11.26
N ILE A 47 -11.68 17.37 -10.68
CA ILE A 47 -12.27 18.39 -9.82
C ILE A 47 -13.48 19.08 -10.47
N PHE A 48 -13.46 19.31 -11.79
CA PHE A 48 -14.60 19.94 -12.47
C PHE A 48 -15.85 19.07 -12.36
N LYS A 49 -15.71 17.75 -12.47
CA LYS A 49 -16.82 16.81 -12.26
C LYS A 49 -17.15 16.62 -10.80
N ALA A 50 -16.17 16.64 -9.90
CA ALA A 50 -16.44 16.63 -8.46
C ALA A 50 -17.31 17.82 -8.03
N ARG A 51 -17.10 19.02 -8.59
CA ARG A 51 -17.95 20.20 -8.35
C ARG A 51 -19.38 19.97 -8.82
N GLU A 52 -19.58 19.41 -10.00
CA GLU A 52 -20.92 19.02 -10.49
C GLU A 52 -21.58 18.00 -9.55
N ILE A 53 -20.84 16.97 -9.13
CA ILE A 53 -21.32 15.92 -8.21
C ILE A 53 -21.72 16.53 -6.86
N VAL A 54 -20.88 17.36 -6.26
CA VAL A 54 -21.17 18.04 -4.99
C VAL A 54 -22.42 18.91 -5.11
N LYS A 55 -22.56 19.64 -6.23
CA LYS A 55 -23.71 20.50 -6.50
C LYS A 55 -25.02 19.73 -6.63
N VAL A 56 -25.06 18.66 -7.43
CA VAL A 56 -26.29 17.87 -7.58
C VAL A 56 -26.71 17.15 -6.29
N ASN A 57 -25.78 16.99 -5.34
CA ASN A 57 -26.07 16.45 -4.01
C ASN A 57 -26.38 17.54 -2.96
N GLY A 58 -26.45 18.82 -3.34
CA GLY A 58 -26.79 19.94 -2.45
C GLY A 58 -25.76 20.20 -1.35
N LEU A 59 -24.47 19.95 -1.63
CA LEU A 59 -23.38 20.09 -0.66
C LEU A 59 -22.40 21.24 -1.00
N GLU A 60 -22.71 22.05 -2.03
CA GLU A 60 -21.82 23.13 -2.50
C GLU A 60 -21.52 24.20 -1.44
N ASP A 61 -22.45 24.45 -0.51
CA ASP A 61 -22.24 25.41 0.59
C ASP A 61 -21.29 24.90 1.67
N LYS A 62 -21.04 23.58 1.73
CA LYS A 62 -20.22 22.93 2.77
C LYS A 62 -18.89 22.40 2.26
N ILE A 63 -18.73 22.27 0.94
CA ILE A 63 -17.56 21.63 0.34
C ILE A 63 -16.93 22.61 -0.66
N THR A 64 -15.71 23.04 -0.37
CA THR A 64 -14.88 23.82 -1.30
C THR A 64 -13.89 22.88 -2.00
N LEU A 65 -13.93 22.87 -3.33
CA LEU A 65 -13.08 22.02 -4.15
C LEU A 65 -12.04 22.86 -4.91
N ILE A 66 -10.76 22.61 -4.64
CA ILE A 66 -9.62 23.35 -5.18
C ILE A 66 -8.84 22.45 -6.14
N GLN A 67 -8.64 22.92 -7.37
CA GLN A 67 -7.77 22.25 -8.32
C GLN A 67 -6.33 22.72 -8.11
N GLY A 68 -5.40 21.80 -7.88
CA GLY A 68 -3.98 22.09 -7.76
C GLY A 68 -3.25 21.05 -6.93
N LYS A 69 -1.92 21.16 -6.89
CA LYS A 69 -1.10 20.36 -5.96
C LYS A 69 -1.19 20.96 -4.56
N MET A 70 -1.26 20.11 -3.55
CA MET A 70 -1.39 20.53 -2.15
C MET A 70 -0.29 21.52 -1.73
N GLU A 71 0.90 21.34 -2.28
CA GLU A 71 2.11 22.10 -2.00
C GLU A 71 2.13 23.49 -2.66
N GLU A 72 1.27 23.71 -3.66
CA GLU A 72 1.25 24.92 -4.50
C GLU A 72 -0.01 25.78 -4.27
N ILE A 73 -1.04 25.25 -3.61
CA ILE A 73 -2.31 25.97 -3.41
C ILE A 73 -2.31 26.88 -2.18
N GLU A 74 -3.14 27.91 -2.24
CA GLU A 74 -3.51 28.71 -1.08
C GLU A 74 -4.72 28.10 -0.37
N MET A 75 -4.57 27.82 0.92
CA MET A 75 -5.62 27.19 1.72
C MET A 75 -6.59 28.24 2.27
N PRO A 76 -7.92 28.04 2.14
CA PRO A 76 -8.92 28.98 2.64
C PRO A 76 -8.99 29.01 4.18
N TYR A 77 -8.41 28.01 4.84
CA TYR A 77 -8.26 27.94 6.29
C TYR A 77 -6.77 27.77 6.63
N PRO A 78 -6.25 28.48 7.64
CA PRO A 78 -4.84 28.35 8.05
C PRO A 78 -4.55 26.97 8.65
N LYS A 79 -5.55 26.37 9.31
CA LYS A 79 -5.46 25.06 9.93
C LYS A 79 -6.78 24.29 9.79
N VAL A 80 -6.69 22.96 9.86
CA VAL A 80 -7.81 22.02 9.81
C VAL A 80 -7.76 21.07 11.02
N ASP A 81 -8.92 20.54 11.40
CA ASP A 81 -9.03 19.64 12.54
C ASP A 81 -8.80 18.18 12.15
N ILE A 82 -9.15 17.83 10.91
CA ILE A 82 -9.07 16.45 10.40
C ILE A 82 -8.52 16.47 8.99
N ILE A 83 -7.56 15.59 8.70
CA ILE A 83 -7.15 15.21 7.35
C ILE A 83 -7.76 13.86 7.04
N ILE A 84 -8.43 13.75 5.91
CA ILE A 84 -8.86 12.48 5.32
C ILE A 84 -8.13 12.34 3.98
N SER A 85 -7.67 11.14 3.66
CA SER A 85 -7.04 10.88 2.37
C SER A 85 -7.10 9.40 2.03
N GLU A 86 -7.31 9.11 0.76
CA GLU A 86 -7.04 7.80 0.17
C GLU A 86 -5.70 7.97 -0.56
N TRP A 87 -4.61 7.62 0.11
CA TRP A 87 -3.25 7.86 -0.36
C TRP A 87 -2.51 6.59 -0.77
N MET A 88 -3.12 5.42 -0.54
CA MET A 88 -2.42 4.15 -0.56
C MET A 88 -2.14 3.70 -1.98
N GLY A 89 -0.88 3.36 -2.23
CA GLY A 89 -0.42 2.79 -3.49
C GLY A 89 -0.46 1.27 -3.53
N TYR A 90 -0.06 0.68 -4.66
CA TYR A 90 0.32 -0.73 -4.67
C TYR A 90 1.55 -0.93 -3.78
N PHE A 91 1.69 -2.11 -3.17
CA PHE A 91 2.72 -2.35 -2.15
C PHE A 91 2.75 -1.24 -1.06
N LEU A 92 1.60 -0.63 -0.78
CA LEU A 92 1.37 0.56 0.05
C LEU A 92 2.01 1.87 -0.47
N LEU A 93 3.25 1.81 -0.97
CA LEU A 93 4.08 2.98 -1.23
C LEU A 93 4.24 3.35 -2.72
N TYR A 94 4.00 2.43 -3.66
CA TYR A 94 4.18 2.68 -5.10
C TYR A 94 3.05 3.55 -5.65
N GLU A 95 3.39 4.66 -6.30
CA GLU A 95 2.46 5.74 -6.69
C GLU A 95 1.63 6.33 -5.54
N SER A 96 2.05 6.12 -4.28
CA SER A 96 1.32 6.63 -3.13
C SER A 96 1.36 8.17 -3.04
N MET A 97 0.34 8.73 -2.39
CA MET A 97 0.27 10.17 -2.08
C MET A 97 0.75 10.49 -0.65
N LEU A 98 1.48 9.58 -0.01
CA LEU A 98 1.84 9.72 1.40
C LEU A 98 2.64 11.01 1.65
N ASP A 99 3.61 11.34 0.81
CA ASP A 99 4.40 12.59 0.94
C ASP A 99 3.51 13.84 0.99
N THR A 100 2.48 13.90 0.15
CA THR A 100 1.51 15.01 0.11
C THR A 100 0.63 15.03 1.37
N VAL A 101 0.26 13.87 1.91
CA VAL A 101 -0.45 13.77 3.19
C VAL A 101 0.43 14.26 4.34
N LEU A 102 1.73 13.89 4.36
CA LEU A 102 2.68 14.35 5.38
C LEU A 102 2.90 15.87 5.29
N TYR A 103 3.02 16.41 4.08
CA TYR A 103 3.07 17.86 3.87
C TYR A 103 1.83 18.55 4.45
N ALA A 104 0.63 18.01 4.14
CA ALA A 104 -0.62 18.56 4.65
C ALA A 104 -0.72 18.48 6.18
N ARG A 105 -0.28 17.37 6.78
CA ARG A 105 -0.20 17.19 8.24
C ARG A 105 0.67 18.28 8.87
N ASP A 106 1.90 18.41 8.40
CA ASP A 106 2.89 19.30 9.03
C ASP A 106 2.48 20.78 8.90
N ARG A 107 1.89 21.15 7.77
CA ARG A 107 1.52 22.53 7.48
C ARG A 107 0.14 22.92 8.02
N TYR A 108 -0.87 22.09 7.82
CA TYR A 108 -2.27 22.48 8.00
C TYR A 108 -2.99 21.77 9.15
N LEU A 109 -2.49 20.66 9.69
CA LEU A 109 -3.18 20.02 10.81
C LEU A 109 -3.01 20.83 12.10
N ASN A 110 -4.09 20.96 12.87
CA ASN A 110 -4.07 21.49 14.22
C ASN A 110 -3.24 20.59 15.14
N LYS A 111 -2.68 21.17 16.22
CA LYS A 111 -2.18 20.38 17.34
C LYS A 111 -3.35 19.55 17.88
N ASP A 112 -3.18 18.23 17.98
CA ASP A 112 -4.22 17.26 18.34
C ASP A 112 -5.30 17.02 17.25
N GLY A 113 -5.05 17.45 16.01
CA GLY A 113 -5.87 17.08 14.86
C GLY A 113 -5.74 15.60 14.50
N LEU A 114 -6.70 15.08 13.73
CA LEU A 114 -6.79 13.65 13.41
C LEU A 114 -6.48 13.38 11.93
N ILE A 115 -5.94 12.20 11.63
CA ILE A 115 -5.67 11.72 10.27
C ILE A 115 -6.48 10.44 10.02
N PHE A 116 -7.11 10.32 8.86
CA PHE A 116 -7.90 9.16 8.48
C PHE A 116 -7.47 8.65 7.09
N PRO A 117 -6.90 7.44 6.99
CA PRO A 117 -6.42 6.59 8.09
C PRO A 117 -5.17 7.16 8.78
N ASP A 118 -4.82 6.66 9.96
CA ASP A 118 -3.66 7.11 10.74
C ASP A 118 -2.57 6.05 10.93
N LYS A 119 -2.85 4.80 10.56
CA LYS A 119 -1.86 3.72 10.67
C LYS A 119 -1.96 2.76 9.50
N ALA A 120 -0.80 2.38 8.98
CA ALA A 120 -0.66 1.40 7.90
C ALA A 120 0.43 0.40 8.22
N THR A 121 0.24 -0.88 7.90
CA THR A 121 1.25 -1.93 8.13
C THR A 121 1.41 -2.78 6.88
N ILE A 122 2.66 -2.93 6.39
CA ILE A 122 3.00 -3.88 5.33
C ILE A 122 3.26 -5.25 5.96
N PHE A 123 2.68 -6.29 5.38
CA PHE A 123 2.89 -7.69 5.72
C PHE A 123 3.50 -8.44 4.54
N VAL A 124 4.27 -9.49 4.82
CA VAL A 124 4.87 -10.39 3.85
C VAL A 124 4.63 -11.84 4.24
N ALA A 125 4.44 -12.72 3.27
CA ALA A 125 4.45 -14.18 3.44
C ALA A 125 5.06 -14.89 2.23
N GLY A 126 5.53 -16.12 2.40
CA GLY A 126 5.96 -16.99 1.29
C GLY A 126 4.77 -17.71 0.67
N ILE A 127 4.79 -17.88 -0.65
CA ILE A 127 3.73 -18.55 -1.41
C ILE A 127 4.25 -19.66 -2.33
N GLU A 128 3.43 -20.70 -2.46
CA GLU A 128 3.49 -21.68 -3.54
C GLU A 128 2.81 -21.04 -4.77
N ASP A 129 3.46 -21.06 -5.92
CA ASP A 129 2.95 -20.41 -7.14
C ASP A 129 3.62 -20.98 -8.41
N GLY A 130 3.93 -22.29 -8.40
CA GLY A 130 4.74 -22.94 -9.41
C GLY A 130 4.11 -22.90 -10.80
N ASP A 131 2.83 -23.23 -10.90
CA ASP A 131 2.09 -23.24 -12.17
C ASP A 131 2.06 -21.85 -12.83
N TYR A 132 1.81 -20.79 -12.03
CA TYR A 132 1.74 -19.42 -12.54
C TYR A 132 3.13 -18.86 -12.86
N LYS A 133 4.16 -19.20 -12.05
CA LYS A 133 5.56 -18.88 -12.36
C LYS A 133 5.99 -19.51 -13.69
N GLU A 134 5.60 -20.76 -13.96
CA GLU A 134 5.90 -21.42 -15.23
C GLU A 134 5.20 -20.70 -16.40
N GLU A 135 3.93 -20.33 -16.22
CA GLU A 135 3.18 -19.57 -17.25
C GLU A 135 3.80 -18.19 -17.54
N LYS A 136 4.30 -17.47 -16.53
CA LYS A 136 4.81 -16.10 -16.68
C LYS A 136 6.31 -15.99 -16.94
N ILE A 137 7.08 -16.90 -16.38
CA ILE A 137 8.56 -16.88 -16.43
C ILE A 137 9.09 -18.02 -17.32
N GLY A 138 8.54 -19.24 -17.17
CA GLY A 138 8.94 -20.40 -17.97
C GLY A 138 8.57 -20.28 -19.46
N PHE A 139 7.47 -19.58 -19.77
CA PHE A 139 7.06 -19.28 -21.16
C PHE A 139 8.18 -18.69 -22.02
N TRP A 140 9.08 -17.90 -21.43
CA TRP A 140 10.20 -17.28 -22.16
C TRP A 140 11.31 -18.27 -22.55
N ASP A 141 11.35 -19.47 -21.99
CA ASP A 141 12.31 -20.52 -22.41
C ASP A 141 12.04 -20.97 -23.85
N ASN A 142 10.79 -20.92 -24.29
CA ASN A 142 10.41 -21.35 -25.64
C ASN A 142 9.11 -20.66 -26.09
N VAL A 143 9.28 -19.56 -26.81
CA VAL A 143 8.17 -18.83 -27.43
C VAL A 143 7.99 -19.36 -28.85
N TYR A 144 7.12 -20.36 -29.03
CA TYR A 144 6.79 -20.97 -30.32
C TYR A 144 8.00 -21.51 -31.11
N GLY A 145 8.99 -22.07 -30.42
CA GLY A 145 10.23 -22.63 -30.97
C GLY A 145 11.43 -21.68 -30.89
N PHE A 146 11.24 -20.45 -30.40
CA PHE A 146 12.30 -19.45 -30.28
C PHE A 146 12.72 -19.27 -28.82
N ASP A 147 14.04 -19.20 -28.59
CA ASP A 147 14.63 -18.94 -27.28
C ASP A 147 14.51 -17.44 -26.94
N TYR A 148 13.70 -17.13 -25.92
CA TYR A 148 13.47 -15.78 -25.39
C TYR A 148 14.03 -15.64 -23.95
N THR A 149 14.92 -16.55 -23.53
CA THR A 149 15.50 -16.55 -22.18
C THR A 149 16.08 -15.20 -21.71
N PRO A 150 16.60 -14.30 -22.57
CA PRO A 150 17.03 -12.97 -22.14
C PRO A 150 15.93 -12.13 -21.46
N LEU A 151 14.64 -12.41 -21.69
CA LEU A 151 13.52 -11.70 -21.05
C LEU A 151 13.21 -12.19 -19.64
N LYS A 152 13.70 -13.37 -19.22
CA LYS A 152 13.42 -13.92 -17.89
C LYS A 152 13.94 -13.03 -16.77
N GLU A 153 15.13 -12.44 -16.95
CA GLU A 153 15.71 -11.52 -15.97
C GLU A 153 14.84 -10.27 -15.80
N THR A 154 14.30 -9.73 -16.90
CA THR A 154 13.39 -8.58 -16.85
C THR A 154 12.09 -8.95 -16.14
N ALA A 155 11.46 -10.06 -16.54
CA ALA A 155 10.20 -10.52 -15.96
C ALA A 155 10.31 -10.84 -14.45
N LEU A 156 11.45 -11.37 -13.99
CA LEU A 156 11.70 -11.62 -12.57
C LEU A 156 11.98 -10.35 -11.77
N SER A 157 12.42 -9.27 -12.43
CA SER A 157 12.73 -7.98 -11.78
C SER A 157 11.51 -7.07 -11.63
N GLU A 158 10.37 -7.41 -12.23
CA GLU A 158 9.15 -6.62 -12.16
C GLU A 158 8.14 -7.31 -11.21
N PRO A 159 7.79 -6.69 -10.07
CA PRO A 159 6.77 -7.25 -9.18
C PRO A 159 5.40 -7.31 -9.85
N LEU A 160 4.66 -8.38 -9.62
CA LEU A 160 3.31 -8.56 -10.19
C LEU A 160 2.25 -8.10 -9.21
N VAL A 161 1.23 -7.39 -9.71
CA VAL A 161 0.05 -7.03 -8.91
C VAL A 161 -1.10 -7.99 -9.25
N ASP A 162 -1.32 -8.98 -8.40
CA ASP A 162 -2.38 -9.95 -8.60
C ASP A 162 -3.07 -10.43 -7.32
N THR A 163 -4.21 -11.10 -7.49
CA THR A 163 -4.93 -11.71 -6.36
C THR A 163 -4.36 -13.09 -6.09
N VAL A 164 -3.82 -13.28 -4.90
CA VAL A 164 -3.28 -14.55 -4.44
C VAL A 164 -4.35 -15.28 -3.64
N GLU A 165 -4.58 -16.55 -3.97
CA GLU A 165 -5.50 -17.38 -3.18
C GLU A 165 -4.88 -17.74 -1.83
N MET A 166 -5.68 -17.73 -0.76
CA MET A 166 -5.17 -18.05 0.58
C MET A 166 -4.52 -19.45 0.67
N LYS A 167 -4.92 -20.39 -0.18
CA LYS A 167 -4.35 -21.75 -0.24
C LYS A 167 -2.88 -21.76 -0.67
N ALA A 168 -2.44 -20.77 -1.44
CA ALA A 168 -1.07 -20.62 -1.91
C ALA A 168 -0.11 -20.16 -0.78
N VAL A 169 -0.63 -19.57 0.31
CA VAL A 169 0.22 -19.02 1.37
C VAL A 169 0.81 -20.13 2.23
N VAL A 170 2.15 -20.27 2.19
CA VAL A 170 2.91 -21.34 2.86
C VAL A 170 3.36 -20.93 4.26
N THR A 171 3.68 -19.66 4.48
CA THR A 171 4.25 -19.19 5.76
C THR A 171 3.25 -18.38 6.59
N ASP A 172 3.58 -18.15 7.86
CA ASP A 172 2.90 -17.12 8.64
C ASP A 172 3.11 -15.72 8.02
N PRO A 173 2.08 -14.85 8.07
CA PRO A 173 2.25 -13.43 7.78
C PRO A 173 3.18 -12.74 8.77
N THR A 174 4.16 -12.00 8.26
CA THR A 174 5.09 -11.22 9.09
C THR A 174 4.97 -9.73 8.78
N PRO A 175 4.73 -8.85 9.77
CA PRO A 175 4.75 -7.41 9.55
C PRO A 175 6.19 -6.91 9.35
N VAL A 176 6.42 -6.09 8.33
CA VAL A 176 7.77 -5.59 7.96
C VAL A 176 7.91 -4.07 8.05
N LEU A 177 6.80 -3.33 8.01
CA LEU A 177 6.79 -1.88 8.19
C LEU A 177 5.48 -1.48 8.84
N THR A 178 5.52 -0.65 9.88
CA THR A 178 4.32 -0.01 10.45
C THR A 178 4.53 1.49 10.47
N LEU A 179 3.63 2.20 9.80
CA LEU A 179 3.64 3.65 9.68
C LEU A 179 2.59 4.23 10.62
N ASP A 180 3.04 5.07 11.56
CA ASP A 180 2.20 5.96 12.34
C ASP A 180 2.20 7.32 11.65
N LEU A 181 1.08 7.69 11.02
CA LEU A 181 1.00 8.90 10.20
C LEU A 181 1.14 10.18 11.01
N TYR A 182 1.04 10.14 12.34
CA TYR A 182 1.32 11.30 13.18
C TYR A 182 2.82 11.55 13.38
N LYS A 183 3.67 10.54 13.14
CA LYS A 183 5.11 10.60 13.47
C LYS A 183 6.03 10.39 12.27
N VAL A 184 5.61 9.56 11.32
CA VAL A 184 6.42 9.15 10.16
C VAL A 184 6.95 10.37 9.40
N GLN A 185 8.20 10.30 8.98
CA GLN A 185 8.86 11.28 8.14
C GLN A 185 9.12 10.69 6.75
N PRO A 186 9.24 11.51 5.69
CA PRO A 186 9.56 11.00 4.34
C PRO A 186 10.84 10.14 4.30
N SER A 187 11.83 10.43 5.15
CA SER A 187 13.05 9.62 5.27
C SER A 187 12.80 8.19 5.73
N ASP A 188 11.73 7.94 6.49
CA ASP A 188 11.39 6.63 7.03
C ASP A 188 10.83 5.69 5.96
N LEU A 189 10.43 6.23 4.80
CA LEU A 189 9.89 5.46 3.67
C LEU A 189 10.99 4.74 2.87
N ALA A 190 12.24 5.18 3.02
CA ALA A 190 13.43 4.47 2.56
C ALA A 190 13.98 3.62 3.72
N PHE A 191 13.61 2.33 3.76
CA PHE A 191 13.87 1.47 4.92
C PHE A 191 14.54 0.15 4.54
N SER A 192 15.07 -0.50 5.58
CA SER A 192 15.62 -1.85 5.55
C SER A 192 15.11 -2.60 6.78
N CYS A 193 14.41 -3.71 6.58
CA CYS A 193 13.85 -4.51 7.67
C CYS A 193 14.25 -5.99 7.51
N PRO A 194 15.01 -6.57 8.46
CA PRO A 194 15.14 -8.02 8.56
C PRO A 194 13.87 -8.63 9.17
N PHE A 195 13.46 -9.80 8.68
CA PHE A 195 12.29 -10.53 9.16
C PHE A 195 12.42 -12.02 8.89
N ASP A 196 11.72 -12.84 9.66
CA ASP A 196 11.63 -14.28 9.44
C ASP A 196 10.26 -14.67 8.90
N LEU A 197 10.23 -15.68 8.03
CA LEU A 197 9.01 -16.37 7.61
C LEU A 197 9.04 -17.80 8.13
N THR A 198 8.05 -18.18 8.93
CA THR A 198 7.94 -19.55 9.46
C THR A 198 7.00 -20.37 8.60
N ALA A 199 7.48 -21.49 8.06
CA ALA A 199 6.70 -22.39 7.21
C ALA A 199 5.61 -23.11 8.02
N ARG A 200 4.37 -23.13 7.50
CA ARG A 200 3.22 -23.75 8.18
C ARG A 200 2.95 -25.17 7.71
N ARG A 201 3.53 -25.56 6.59
CA ARG A 201 3.40 -26.88 5.97
C ARG A 201 4.64 -27.16 5.12
N ASP A 202 4.85 -28.43 4.81
CA ASP A 202 5.82 -28.87 3.83
C ASP A 202 5.36 -28.43 2.44
N ASP A 203 6.17 -27.64 1.74
CA ASP A 203 5.82 -27.08 0.43
C ASP A 203 7.03 -26.41 -0.25
N PHE A 204 6.77 -25.80 -1.41
CA PHE A 204 7.70 -24.96 -2.14
C PHE A 204 7.33 -23.47 -2.00
N ILE A 205 8.32 -22.62 -1.75
CA ILE A 205 8.17 -21.16 -1.82
C ILE A 205 8.79 -20.68 -3.13
N HIS A 206 7.94 -20.17 -4.02
CA HIS A 206 8.33 -19.65 -5.34
C HIS A 206 8.47 -18.13 -5.34
N ALA A 207 7.72 -17.46 -4.47
CA ALA A 207 7.66 -16.01 -4.37
C ALA A 207 7.35 -15.57 -2.93
N LEU A 208 7.60 -14.29 -2.65
CA LEU A 208 7.01 -13.61 -1.51
C LEU A 208 5.79 -12.80 -1.98
N VAL A 209 4.70 -12.85 -1.22
CA VAL A 209 3.55 -11.96 -1.40
C VAL A 209 3.57 -10.88 -0.33
N ALA A 210 3.38 -9.63 -0.72
CA ALA A 210 3.22 -8.50 0.18
C ALA A 210 1.82 -7.87 0.02
N TRP A 211 1.29 -7.42 1.14
CA TRP A 211 0.04 -6.67 1.21
C TRP A 211 0.11 -5.68 2.37
N PHE A 212 -0.93 -4.88 2.55
CA PHE A 212 -1.00 -3.95 3.66
C PHE A 212 -2.36 -3.93 4.35
N ASP A 213 -2.31 -3.59 5.63
CA ASP A 213 -3.47 -3.32 6.47
C ASP A 213 -3.52 -1.82 6.78
N ILE A 214 -4.74 -1.30 6.88
CA ILE A 214 -5.05 0.09 7.21
C ILE A 214 -5.92 0.13 8.44
N GLU A 215 -5.57 0.98 9.39
CA GLU A 215 -6.30 1.18 10.64
C GLU A 215 -6.72 2.65 10.80
N PHE A 216 -7.87 2.85 11.46
CA PHE A 216 -8.41 4.16 11.83
C PHE A 216 -8.50 4.22 13.36
N THR A 217 -7.37 4.48 14.02
CA THR A 217 -7.23 4.28 15.48
C THR A 217 -8.02 5.28 16.30
N ALA A 218 -8.36 6.44 15.73
CA ALA A 218 -9.25 7.43 16.37
C ALA A 218 -10.72 6.99 16.46
N CYS A 219 -11.14 5.91 15.78
CA CYS A 219 -12.52 5.44 15.81
C CYS A 219 -12.89 4.80 17.17
N HIS A 220 -14.10 5.03 17.66
CA HIS A 220 -14.56 4.44 18.94
C HIS A 220 -14.59 2.91 18.91
N LYS A 221 -15.00 2.33 17.78
CA LYS A 221 -14.83 0.90 17.49
C LYS A 221 -13.64 0.74 16.56
N PRO A 222 -12.76 -0.26 16.76
CA PRO A 222 -11.66 -0.52 15.84
C PRO A 222 -12.19 -0.71 14.42
N ILE A 223 -11.79 0.19 13.52
CA ILE A 223 -12.08 0.08 12.09
C ILE A 223 -10.75 -0.12 11.39
N ARG A 224 -10.67 -1.23 10.65
CA ARG A 224 -9.52 -1.59 9.83
C ARG A 224 -9.97 -2.32 8.58
N PHE A 225 -9.14 -2.33 7.56
CA PHE A 225 -9.26 -3.27 6.46
C PHE A 225 -7.89 -3.81 6.07
N SER A 226 -7.87 -4.98 5.46
CA SER A 226 -6.68 -5.60 4.91
C SER A 226 -6.83 -5.73 3.40
N THR A 227 -5.71 -5.68 2.70
CA THR A 227 -5.59 -6.06 1.29
C THR A 227 -5.05 -7.49 1.15
N GLY A 228 -4.89 -8.23 2.25
CA GLY A 228 -4.27 -9.55 2.24
C GLY A 228 -5.15 -10.65 1.64
N PRO A 229 -4.53 -11.78 1.24
CA PRO A 229 -5.20 -12.89 0.54
C PRO A 229 -6.27 -13.60 1.39
N HIS A 230 -6.28 -13.34 2.70
CA HIS A 230 -7.27 -13.87 3.66
C HIS A 230 -8.55 -13.03 3.71
N THR A 231 -8.66 -11.96 2.92
CA THR A 231 -9.80 -11.04 2.92
C THR A 231 -10.49 -10.94 1.57
N LYS A 232 -11.57 -10.15 1.52
CA LYS A 232 -12.29 -9.90 0.26
C LYS A 232 -11.42 -9.05 -0.66
N TYR A 233 -11.65 -9.21 -1.96
CA TYR A 233 -10.98 -8.44 -3.02
C TYR A 233 -10.97 -6.93 -2.74
N THR A 234 -9.83 -6.32 -2.99
CA THR A 234 -9.63 -4.87 -3.08
C THR A 234 -8.90 -4.56 -4.39
N HIS A 235 -9.01 -3.33 -4.90
CA HIS A 235 -8.38 -2.97 -6.17
C HIS A 235 -6.85 -2.99 -6.13
N TRP A 236 -6.23 -2.86 -4.95
CA TRP A 236 -4.78 -3.00 -4.77
C TRP A 236 -4.28 -4.44 -4.95
N LYS A 237 -5.18 -5.44 -4.83
CA LYS A 237 -4.82 -6.86 -4.80
C LYS A 237 -3.65 -7.10 -3.83
N GLN A 238 -2.62 -7.87 -4.24
CA GLN A 238 -1.36 -8.04 -3.54
C GLN A 238 -0.19 -7.86 -4.51
N THR A 239 1.03 -7.66 -3.98
CA THR A 239 2.26 -7.57 -4.78
C THR A 239 3.09 -8.83 -4.61
N VAL A 240 3.43 -9.50 -5.70
CA VAL A 240 4.17 -10.76 -5.74
C VAL A 240 5.60 -10.51 -6.23
N PHE A 241 6.56 -11.04 -5.47
CA PHE A 241 8.00 -10.95 -5.70
C PHE A 241 8.58 -12.35 -5.93
N TYR A 242 8.73 -12.77 -7.19
CA TYR A 242 9.29 -14.07 -7.50
C TYR A 242 10.76 -14.18 -7.09
N LEU A 243 11.07 -15.23 -6.34
CA LEU A 243 12.45 -15.53 -5.96
C LEU A 243 13.21 -16.15 -7.13
N LYS A 244 14.53 -15.96 -7.13
CA LYS A 244 15.43 -16.60 -8.08
C LYS A 244 15.41 -18.12 -7.89
N ASP A 245 15.57 -18.57 -6.65
CA ASP A 245 15.53 -19.99 -6.28
C ASP A 245 14.16 -20.38 -5.75
N VAL A 246 13.78 -21.65 -5.94
CA VAL A 246 12.60 -22.24 -5.30
C VAL A 246 13.05 -22.84 -3.97
N LEU A 247 12.43 -22.39 -2.88
CA LEU A 247 12.81 -22.86 -1.54
C LEU A 247 11.96 -24.07 -1.16
N THR A 248 12.58 -25.20 -0.83
CA THR A 248 11.88 -26.40 -0.37
C THR A 248 11.84 -26.43 1.15
N VAL A 249 10.69 -26.10 1.74
CA VAL A 249 10.54 -25.93 3.19
C VAL A 249 9.76 -27.07 3.82
N GLN A 250 10.07 -27.35 5.08
CA GLN A 250 9.28 -28.21 5.96
C GLN A 250 8.60 -27.37 7.05
N GLN A 251 7.49 -27.88 7.58
CA GLN A 251 6.73 -27.23 8.63
C GLN A 251 7.64 -26.87 9.83
N GLY A 252 7.59 -25.61 10.26
CA GLY A 252 8.36 -25.08 11.36
C GLY A 252 9.76 -24.56 10.99
N GLU A 253 10.25 -24.83 9.78
CA GLU A 253 11.48 -24.21 9.28
C GLU A 253 11.28 -22.70 9.05
N LYS A 254 12.38 -21.96 9.10
CA LYS A 254 12.41 -20.51 8.94
C LYS A 254 13.20 -20.11 7.71
N VAL A 255 12.64 -19.18 6.95
CA VAL A 255 13.37 -18.43 5.93
C VAL A 255 13.71 -17.08 6.53
N GLU A 256 14.99 -16.80 6.70
CA GLU A 256 15.48 -15.48 7.10
C GLU A 256 15.45 -14.56 5.88
N CYS A 257 14.89 -13.37 6.03
CA CYS A 257 14.74 -12.42 4.95
C CYS A 257 15.21 -11.01 5.36
N SER A 258 15.54 -10.20 4.36
CA SER A 258 15.59 -8.75 4.51
C SER A 258 14.87 -8.07 3.34
N LEU A 259 14.06 -7.06 3.65
CA LEU A 259 13.40 -6.20 2.68
C LEU A 259 14.01 -4.81 2.75
N HIS A 260 14.51 -4.33 1.62
CA HIS A 260 14.94 -2.95 1.44
C HIS A 260 14.02 -2.29 0.42
N ASN A 261 13.55 -1.10 0.75
CA ASN A 261 12.71 -0.28 -0.12
C ASN A 261 13.25 1.13 -0.15
N ARG A 262 13.32 1.74 -1.35
CA ARG A 262 13.61 3.16 -1.50
C ARG A 262 12.96 3.72 -2.77
N PRO A 263 12.64 5.02 -2.81
CA PRO A 263 12.29 5.68 -4.07
C PRO A 263 13.42 5.55 -5.10
N ASN A 264 13.07 5.36 -6.36
CA ASN A 264 14.04 5.31 -7.44
C ASN A 264 14.70 6.68 -7.66
N GLU A 265 15.99 6.67 -8.04
CA GLU A 265 16.80 7.89 -8.22
C GLU A 265 16.36 8.75 -9.41
N LYS A 266 15.83 8.14 -10.47
CA LYS A 266 15.40 8.83 -11.69
C LYS A 266 13.95 9.31 -11.59
N ASN A 267 13.06 8.47 -11.09
CA ASN A 267 11.66 8.80 -10.90
C ASN A 267 11.23 8.42 -9.48
N ARG A 268 11.02 9.41 -8.62
CA ARG A 268 10.69 9.19 -7.21
C ARG A 268 9.34 8.50 -6.97
N ARG A 269 8.49 8.38 -8.00
CA ARG A 269 7.24 7.62 -7.92
C ARG A 269 7.46 6.11 -8.06
N ASP A 270 8.57 5.71 -8.67
CA ASP A 270 8.96 4.31 -8.82
C ASP A 270 9.69 3.84 -7.55
N LEU A 271 9.66 2.54 -7.29
CA LEU A 271 10.34 1.93 -6.15
C LEU A 271 11.45 0.98 -6.59
N ASP A 272 12.62 1.16 -5.99
CA ASP A 272 13.69 0.17 -6.02
C ASP A 272 13.56 -0.71 -4.78
N ILE A 273 13.34 -2.01 -4.99
CA ILE A 273 13.12 -2.98 -3.93
C ILE A 273 14.22 -4.04 -4.00
N LYS A 274 14.82 -4.40 -2.86
CA LYS A 274 15.75 -5.52 -2.75
C LYS A 274 15.27 -6.47 -1.67
N ILE A 275 15.15 -7.75 -2.03
CA ILE A 275 14.85 -8.82 -1.09
C ILE A 275 16.06 -9.76 -1.03
N GLN A 276 16.53 -10.01 0.18
CA GLN A 276 17.52 -11.05 0.44
C GLN A 276 16.85 -12.15 1.23
N TYR A 277 17.21 -13.40 0.95
CA TYR A 277 16.67 -14.56 1.65
C TYR A 277 17.78 -15.56 1.94
N ARG A 278 17.61 -16.30 3.04
CA ARG A 278 18.42 -17.44 3.41
C ARG A 278 17.55 -18.50 4.07
N LEU A 279 17.57 -19.69 3.50
CA LEU A 279 17.01 -20.90 4.09
C LEU A 279 18.19 -21.81 4.46
N ASP A 280 18.36 -22.07 5.75
CA ASP A 280 19.32 -23.04 6.26
C ASP A 280 18.56 -24.21 6.87
N THR A 281 18.87 -25.43 6.44
CA THR A 281 18.21 -26.66 6.90
C THR A 281 19.24 -27.74 7.18
N GLN A 282 18.81 -28.81 7.86
CA GLN A 282 19.67 -29.98 8.09
C GLN A 282 19.98 -30.78 6.81
N ASP A 283 19.19 -30.59 5.74
CA ASP A 283 19.41 -31.22 4.43
C ASP A 283 20.20 -30.25 3.53
N PRO A 284 21.46 -30.57 3.16
CA PRO A 284 22.27 -29.71 2.30
C PRO A 284 21.63 -29.42 0.94
N ASN A 285 20.70 -30.26 0.47
CA ASN A 285 20.01 -30.06 -0.81
C ASN A 285 18.85 -29.06 -0.72
N ARG A 286 18.46 -28.64 0.49
CA ARG A 286 17.39 -27.66 0.75
C ARG A 286 17.91 -26.35 1.33
N GLN A 287 19.22 -26.10 1.25
CA GLN A 287 19.82 -24.82 1.60
C GLN A 287 19.78 -23.88 0.40
N ALA A 288 19.44 -22.62 0.63
CA ALA A 288 19.44 -21.60 -0.41
C ALA A 288 19.72 -20.22 0.19
N GLU A 289 20.48 -19.40 -0.54
CA GLU A 289 20.68 -17.99 -0.23
C GLU A 289 20.65 -17.20 -1.53
N GLY A 290 20.00 -16.04 -1.51
CA GLY A 290 19.88 -15.23 -2.71
C GLY A 290 19.57 -13.78 -2.42
N THR A 291 19.74 -12.97 -3.47
CA THR A 291 19.38 -11.56 -3.49
C THR A 291 18.66 -11.27 -4.80
N CYS A 292 17.46 -10.72 -4.70
CA CYS A 292 16.62 -10.30 -5.81
C CYS A 292 16.49 -8.77 -5.79
N LEU A 293 16.62 -8.16 -6.96
CA LEU A 293 16.43 -6.73 -7.18
C LEU A 293 15.19 -6.55 -8.05
N TYR A 294 14.26 -5.73 -7.57
CA TYR A 294 13.03 -5.42 -8.26
C TYR A 294 12.89 -3.93 -8.50
N LYS A 295 12.18 -3.60 -9.59
CA LYS A 295 11.78 -2.24 -9.92
C LYS A 295 10.27 -2.23 -10.11
N MET A 296 9.59 -1.41 -9.33
CA MET A 296 8.18 -1.14 -9.51
C MET A 296 8.10 0.22 -10.20
N CYS A 297 7.86 0.22 -11.52
CA CYS A 297 7.86 1.37 -12.40
C CYS A 297 6.61 1.40 -13.27
#